data_AF-A0A5K1E2Z1-F1
#
_entry.id   AF-A0A5K1E2Z1-F1
#
_cell.length_a   1.000
_cell.length_b   1.000
_cell.length_c   1.000
_cell.angle_alpha   90.00
_cell.angle_beta   90.00
_cell.angle_gamma   90.00
#
_symmetry.space_group_name_H-M   'P 1'
#
loop_
_entity.id
_entity.type
_entity.pdbx_description
1 polymer ?
#
loop_
_entity_poly.entity_id
_entity_poly.type
_entity_poly.pdbx_seq_one_letter_code
_entity_poly.pdbx_strand_id
1 'polypeptide(L)' 'DKNVVTVFSAPNYCYRCGNMAAIMEIGESMEQRFLQFDPAPRQIEPDTTRKTPDYFL' A
#
# COMPACT_ATOMS: atom_id res chain seq x y z
N ASP A 1 7.30 -24.31 4.16
CA ASP A 1 6.61 -23.69 3.01
C ASP A 1 6.11 -22.25 3.19
N LYS A 2 6.23 -21.61 4.36
CA LYS A 2 5.94 -20.16 4.53
C LYS A 2 6.97 -19.50 5.44
N ASN A 3 8.22 -19.56 5.05
CA ASN A 3 9.36 -19.19 5.91
C ASN A 3 9.60 -17.68 5.94
N VAL A 4 9.10 -16.95 4.93
CA VAL A 4 9.31 -15.52 4.75
C VAL A 4 8.02 -14.89 4.22
N VAL A 5 7.71 -13.69 4.70
CA VAL A 5 6.62 -12.86 4.19
C VAL A 5 7.13 -11.44 3.93
N THR A 6 6.63 -10.82 2.86
CA THR A 6 6.86 -9.41 2.56
C THR A 6 5.57 -8.64 2.79
N VAL A 7 5.64 -7.59 3.60
CA VAL A 7 4.52 -6.68 3.85
C VAL A 7 4.88 -5.34 3.24
N PHE A 8 3.98 -4.81 2.41
CA PHE A 8 4.13 -3.49 1.80
C PHE A 8 2.93 -2.63 2.17
N SER A 9 3.18 -1.49 2.81
CA SER A 9 2.13 -0.72 3.49
C SER A 9 1.78 0.61 2.79
N ALA A 10 2.28 0.84 1.57
CA ALA A 10 1.95 2.02 0.76
C ALA A 10 0.98 1.65 -0.39
N PRO A 11 -0.31 1.96 -0.29
CA PRO A 11 -1.27 1.60 -1.33
C PRO A 11 -1.14 2.55 -2.52
N ASN A 12 -1.30 2.02 -3.73
CA ASN A 12 -1.05 2.72 -5.00
C ASN A 12 0.27 3.49 -4.98
N TYR A 13 1.38 2.78 -4.77
CA TYR A 13 2.70 3.36 -4.65
C TYR A 13 3.02 4.29 -5.83
N CYS A 14 3.49 5.48 -5.48
CA CYS A 14 3.77 6.58 -6.42
C CYS A 14 2.61 6.95 -7.35
N TYR A 15 1.36 6.62 -7.01
CA TYR A 15 0.16 6.80 -7.84
C TYR A 15 0.21 6.04 -9.19
N ARG A 16 1.07 5.03 -9.30
CA ARG A 16 1.35 4.31 -10.55
C ARG A 16 1.07 2.82 -10.45
N CYS A 17 1.44 2.22 -9.32
CA CYS A 17 1.51 0.76 -9.23
C CYS A 17 0.14 0.11 -9.02
N GLY A 18 -0.88 0.84 -8.55
CA GLY A 18 -2.21 0.29 -8.30
C GLY A 18 -2.24 -0.86 -7.28
N ASN A 19 -1.17 -1.05 -6.51
CA ASN A 19 -1.07 -2.12 -5.53
C ASN A 19 -1.94 -1.81 -4.30
N MET A 20 -2.46 -2.85 -3.65
CA MET A 20 -2.99 -2.73 -2.29
C MET A 20 -1.84 -2.61 -1.30
N ALA A 21 -2.12 -2.03 -0.13
CA ALA A 21 -1.24 -2.12 1.02
C ALA A 21 -1.71 -3.18 2.00
N ALA A 22 -0.82 -3.60 2.89
CA ALA A 22 -1.14 -4.51 3.97
C ALA A 22 -0.49 -4.11 5.31
N ILE A 23 -1.13 -4.53 6.39
CA ILE A 23 -0.60 -4.61 7.75
C ILE A 23 -0.62 -6.09 8.16
N MET A 24 0.42 -6.54 8.86
CA MET A 24 0.46 -7.86 9.49
C MET A 24 0.32 -7.70 10.99
N GLU A 25 -0.78 -8.19 11.54
CA GLU A 25 -0.99 -8.30 12.97
C GLU A 25 -0.51 -9.66 13.46
N ILE A 26 0.11 -9.66 14.64
CA ILE A 26 0.58 -10.86 15.33
C ILE A 26 -0.12 -10.89 16.68
N GLY A 27 -1.00 -11.88 16.88
CA GLY A 27 -1.70 -12.07 18.15
C GLY A 27 -0.83 -12.73 19.21
N GLU A 28 -1.34 -12.83 20.44
CA GLU A 28 -0.60 -13.34 21.61
C GLU A 28 -0.12 -14.79 21.41
N SER A 29 -0.88 -15.60 20.66
CA SER A 29 -0.53 -16.98 20.33
C SER A 29 0.27 -17.11 19.03
N MET A 30 0.92 -16.03 18.58
CA MET A 30 1.68 -15.95 17.31
C MET A 30 0.82 -16.19 16.06
N GLU A 31 -0.49 -16.01 16.17
CA GLU A 31 -1.40 -16.03 15.03
C GLU A 31 -1.15 -14.82 14.14
N GLN A 32 -1.03 -15.06 12.84
CA GLN A 32 -0.70 -14.04 11.86
C GLN A 32 -1.95 -13.65 11.08
N ARG A 33 -2.35 -12.38 11.13
CA ARG A 33 -3.50 -11.85 10.39
C ARG A 33 -3.04 -10.73 9.46
N PHE A 34 -3.41 -10.82 8.19
CA PHE A 34 -3.09 -9.79 7.20
C PHE A 34 -4.33 -8.93 6.93
N LEU A 35 -4.20 -7.63 7.15
CA LEU A 35 -5.22 -6.63 6.81
C LEU A 35 -4.80 -5.89 5.55
N GLN A 36 -5.55 -6.07 4.47
CA GLN A 36 -5.31 -5.37 3.21
C GLN A 36 -6.20 -4.14 3.09
N PHE A 37 -5.68 -3.08 2.49
CA PHE A 37 -6.41 -1.82 2.31
C PHE A 37 -6.01 -1.09 1.03
N ASP A 38 -6.99 -0.37 0.49
CA ASP A 38 -6.85 0.51 -0.67
C ASP A 38 -6.34 1.91 -0.28
N PRO A 39 -5.91 2.74 -1.26
CA PRO A 39 -5.59 4.13 -0.99
C PRO A 39 -6.77 4.85 -0.35
N ALA A 40 -6.47 5.75 0.58
CA ALA A 40 -7.49 6.62 1.14
C ALA A 40 -8.20 7.39 0.00
N PRO A 41 -9.53 7.64 0.12
CA PRO A 41 -10.24 8.48 -0.83
C PRO A 41 -9.50 9.81 -1.01
N ARG A 42 -9.33 10.22 -2.27
CA ARG A 42 -8.71 11.53 -2.57
C ARG A 42 -9.60 12.62 -1.99
N GLN A 43 -9.05 13.44 -1.09
CA GLN A 43 -9.66 14.74 -0.80
C GLN A 43 -9.71 15.52 -2.13
N ILE A 44 -10.80 16.25 -2.36
CA ILE A 44 -10.96 17.07 -3.57
C ILE A 44 -9.98 18.24 -3.46
N GLU A 45 -8.71 18.00 -3.73
CA GLU A 45 -7.75 19.05 -4.02
C GLU A 45 -8.03 19.53 -5.46
N PRO A 46 -8.00 20.85 -5.73
CA PRO A 46 -8.12 21.35 -7.09
C PRO A 46 -7.10 20.65 -7.98
N ASP A 47 -7.51 20.32 -9.20
CA ASP A 47 -6.82 19.46 -10.18
C ASP A 47 -5.44 20.02 -10.56
N THR A 48 -4.50 19.93 -9.62
CA THR A 48 -3.09 20.08 -9.91
C THR A 48 -2.71 18.75 -10.51
N THR A 49 -2.64 18.72 -11.83
CA THR A 49 -2.06 17.63 -12.60
C THR A 49 -0.61 17.43 -12.15
N ARG A 50 -0.41 16.74 -11.03
CA ARG A 50 0.89 16.26 -10.56
C ARG A 50 1.30 15.14 -11.52
N LYS A 51 1.74 15.53 -12.72
CA LYS A 51 2.43 14.64 -13.64
C LYS A 51 3.62 14.08 -12.88
N THR A 52 3.59 12.79 -12.60
CA THR A 52 4.71 12.14 -11.95
C THR A 52 5.91 12.25 -12.89
N PRO A 53 7.05 12.82 -12.46
CA PRO A 53 8.20 13.04 -13.34
C PRO A 53 8.68 11.77 -14.05
N ASP A 54 9.19 11.93 -15.28
CA ASP A 54 9.60 10.81 -16.13
C ASP A 54 10.74 9.98 -15.52
N TYR A 55 11.56 10.55 -14.63
CA TYR A 55 12.68 9.84 -13.99
C TYR A 55 12.26 8.75 -13.00
N PHE A 56 10.97 8.67 -12.63
CA PHE A 56 10.45 7.58 -11.81
C PHE A 56 10.00 6.36 -12.64
N LEU A 57 10.08 6.41 -13.98
CA LEU A 57 9.75 5.29 -14.90
C LEU A 57 10.94 4.35 -15.10
#